data_AF-A0A1E7GWU8-F1
#
_entry.id   AF-A0A1E7GWU8-F1
#
_cell.length_a   1.000
_cell.length_b   1.000
_cell.length_c   1.000
_cell.angle_alpha   90.00
_cell.angle_beta   90.00
_cell.angle_gamma   90.00
#
_symmetry.space_group_name_H-M   'P 1'
#
loop_
_entity.id
_entity.type
_entity.pdbx_description
1 polymer ?
#
loop_
_entity_poly.entity_id
_entity_poly.type
_entity_poly.pdbx_seq_one_letter_code
_entity_poly.pdbx_strand_id
1 'polypeptide(L)'
;MIAASACLLGYCCRYDGRTSPSEKLVKRAAKEAMLPICPEELGYLPTPRTPCDLHDGDGFDVLDGCARVVDREGNDMTQAFLRGAFEALRMIRENNIQFCYLKDKSPS
;
A
#
# COMPACT_ATOMS: atom_id res chain seq x y z
N MET A 1 -10.20 -14.03 7.57
CA MET A 1 -8.88 -13.64 7.01
C MET A 1 -8.73 -12.13 7.18
N ILE A 2 -7.50 -11.65 7.36
CA ILE A 2 -7.19 -10.23 7.55
C ILE A 2 -6.20 -9.80 6.47
N ALA A 3 -6.33 -8.59 5.91
CA ALA A 3 -5.30 -8.04 5.04
C ALA A 3 -4.33 -7.17 5.86
N ALA A 4 -3.07 -7.13 5.47
CA ALA A 4 -2.10 -6.23 6.08
C ALA A 4 -1.10 -5.70 5.06
N SER A 5 -0.62 -4.47 5.24
CA SER A 5 0.49 -3.94 4.46
C SER A 5 1.66 -4.92 4.52
N ALA A 6 2.13 -5.38 3.36
CA ALA A 6 3.14 -6.44 3.27
C ALA A 6 4.44 -6.05 4.01
N CYS A 7 4.81 -4.77 3.99
CA CYS A 7 5.96 -4.28 4.74
C CYS A 7 5.83 -4.47 6.26
N LEU A 8 4.61 -4.50 6.82
CA LEU A 8 4.35 -4.80 8.23
C LEU A 8 4.48 -6.30 8.56
N LEU A 9 4.41 -7.16 7.55
CA LEU A 9 4.55 -8.61 7.68
C LEU A 9 5.99 -9.10 7.41
N GLY A 10 6.92 -8.20 7.09
CA GLY A 10 8.33 -8.53 6.85
C GLY A 10 8.74 -8.56 5.38
N TYR A 11 7.84 -8.27 4.44
CA TYR A 11 8.20 -8.19 3.02
C TYR A 11 9.02 -6.93 2.73
N CYS A 12 10.01 -7.06 1.84
CA CYS A 12 10.89 -5.97 1.40
C CYS A 12 10.26 -5.21 0.23
N CYS A 13 9.12 -4.56 0.46
CA CYS A 13 8.32 -3.89 -0.57
C CYS A 13 8.23 -2.37 -0.37
N ARG A 14 8.97 -1.79 0.60
CA ARG A 14 9.00 -0.33 0.80
C ARG A 14 9.75 0.36 -0.34
N TYR A 15 9.51 1.65 -0.51
CA TYR A 15 10.21 2.48 -1.50
C TYR A 15 11.74 2.37 -1.42
N ASP A 16 12.30 2.18 -0.22
CA ASP A 16 13.74 2.04 0.03
C ASP A 16 14.26 0.60 -0.10
N GLY A 17 13.44 -0.33 -0.57
CA GLY A 17 13.77 -1.76 -0.68
C GLY A 17 13.82 -2.49 0.67
N ARG A 18 13.42 -1.83 1.76
CA ARG A 18 13.45 -2.41 3.11
C ARG A 18 12.06 -2.90 3.53
N THR A 19 12.01 -3.41 4.75
CA THR A 19 10.78 -3.81 5.43
C THR A 19 10.46 -2.86 6.61
N SER A 20 9.29 -3.00 7.22
CA SER A 20 8.89 -2.27 8.43
C SER A 20 8.02 -3.17 9.31
N PRO A 21 8.53 -4.33 9.77
CA PRO A 21 7.72 -5.35 10.41
C PRO A 21 7.09 -4.85 11.71
N SER A 22 5.82 -5.15 11.90
CA SER A 22 5.16 -5.06 13.20
C SER A 22 5.28 -6.41 13.88
N GLU A 23 6.03 -6.49 14.98
CA GLU A 23 6.24 -7.75 15.72
C GLU A 23 4.90 -8.41 16.11
N LYS A 24 3.89 -7.60 16.47
CA LYS A 24 2.54 -8.08 16.78
C LYS A 24 1.88 -8.74 15.57
N LEU A 25 1.97 -8.14 14.39
CA LEU A 25 1.36 -8.68 13.17
C LEU A 25 2.11 -9.91 12.67
N VAL A 26 3.44 -9.91 12.72
CA VAL A 26 4.26 -11.09 12.36
C VAL A 26 3.91 -12.28 13.26
N LYS A 27 3.83 -12.09 14.58
CA LYS A 27 3.43 -13.15 15.52
C LYS A 27 2.00 -13.65 15.26
N ARG A 28 1.10 -12.76 14.84
CA ARG A 28 -0.29 -13.09 14.53
C ARG A 28 -0.41 -13.84 13.19
N ALA A 29 0.37 -13.47 12.18
CA ALA A 29 0.40 -14.14 10.88
C ALA A 29 0.88 -15.60 10.96
N ALA A 30 1.65 -15.95 12.00
CA ALA A 30 2.03 -17.34 12.29
C ALA A 30 0.86 -18.22 12.78
N LYS A 31 -0.27 -17.61 13.18
CA LYS A 31 -1.43 -18.29 13.77
C LYS A 31 -2.71 -18.13 12.96
N GLU A 32 -2.80 -17.07 12.15
CA GLU A 32 -3.98 -16.71 11.37
C GLU A 32 -3.58 -16.40 9.93
N ALA A 33 -4.39 -16.84 8.96
CA ALA A 33 -4.15 -16.50 7.56
C ALA A 33 -4.30 -14.99 7.34
N MET A 34 -3.24 -14.39 6.77
CA MET A 34 -3.19 -12.99 6.40
C MET A 34 -2.91 -12.82 4.91
N LEU A 35 -3.61 -11.87 4.29
CA LEU A 35 -3.36 -11.45 2.93
C LEU A 35 -2.36 -10.27 2.93
N PRO A 36 -1.09 -10.46 2.50
CA PRO A 36 -0.17 -9.35 2.34
C PRO A 36 -0.60 -8.50 1.14
N ILE A 37 -0.66 -7.18 1.32
CA ILE A 37 -0.97 -6.21 0.26
C ILE A 37 0.07 -5.09 0.20
N CYS A 38 0.51 -4.74 -1.00
CA CYS A 38 1.34 -3.58 -1.27
C CYS A 38 0.74 -2.84 -2.46
N PRO A 39 -0.13 -1.83 -2.23
CA PRO A 39 -0.80 -1.13 -3.33
C PRO A 39 0.20 -0.58 -4.36
N GLU A 40 1.36 -0.08 -3.92
CA GLU A 40 2.40 0.43 -4.81
C GLU A 40 2.91 -0.63 -5.82
N GLU A 41 3.23 -1.84 -5.36
CA GLU A 41 3.68 -2.93 -6.25
C GLU A 41 2.52 -3.52 -7.08
N LEU A 42 1.31 -3.59 -6.51
CA LEU A 42 0.10 -3.95 -7.26
C LEU A 42 -0.23 -2.91 -8.35
N GLY A 43 0.20 -1.66 -8.15
CA GLY A 43 0.20 -0.57 -9.11
C GLY A 43 1.33 -0.63 -10.14
N TYR A 44 2.16 -1.68 -10.11
CA TYR A 44 3.36 -1.89 -10.93
C TYR A 44 4.53 -0.95 -10.65
N LEU A 45 4.59 -0.34 -9.47
CA LEU A 45 5.80 0.38 -9.06
C LEU A 45 6.91 -0.62 -8.66
N PRO A 46 8.18 -0.32 -8.98
CA PRO A 46 9.28 -1.20 -8.63
C PRO A 46 9.58 -1.14 -7.12
N THR A 47 10.43 -2.06 -6.68
CA THR A 47 11.09 -1.98 -5.38
C THR A 47 12.60 -2.17 -5.58
N PRO A 48 13.46 -1.18 -5.23
CA PRO A 48 13.11 0.14 -4.70
C PRO A 48 12.46 1.07 -5.74
N ARG A 49 11.90 2.19 -5.28
CA ARG A 49 11.28 3.25 -6.10
C ARG A 49 11.49 4.62 -5.45
N THR A 50 11.35 5.67 -6.25
CA THR A 50 11.40 7.05 -5.76
C THR A 50 10.26 7.28 -4.76
N PRO A 51 10.53 7.87 -3.58
CA PRO A 51 9.48 8.18 -2.62
C PRO A 51 8.42 9.09 -3.25
N CYS A 52 7.15 8.83 -2.94
CA CYS A 52 6.02 9.62 -3.37
C CYS A 52 5.32 10.26 -2.18
N ASP A 53 4.65 11.38 -2.41
CA ASP A 53 3.80 12.07 -1.43
C ASP A 53 2.49 12.52 -2.11
N LEU A 54 1.46 12.76 -1.29
CA LEU A 54 0.21 13.36 -1.74
C LEU A 54 0.39 14.88 -1.89
N HIS A 55 -0.07 15.42 -3.01
CA HIS A 55 -0.04 16.84 -3.32
C HIS A 55 -1.46 17.37 -3.48
N ASP A 56 -1.70 18.56 -2.92
CA ASP A 56 -2.95 19.32 -3.05
C ASP A 56 -4.19 18.66 -2.41
N GLY A 57 -4.01 17.68 -1.49
CA GLY A 57 -5.11 17.04 -0.77
C GLY A 57 -4.74 15.72 -0.11
N ASP A 58 -5.73 14.85 0.08
CA ASP A 58 -5.58 13.51 0.63
C ASP A 58 -5.96 12.40 -0.38
N GLY A 59 -6.06 11.15 0.10
CA GLY A 59 -6.42 10.02 -0.74
C GLY A 59 -7.85 10.09 -1.30
N PHE A 60 -8.79 10.75 -0.62
CA PHE A 60 -10.13 10.98 -1.15
C PHE A 60 -10.09 12.02 -2.27
N ASP A 61 -9.32 13.09 -2.09
CA ASP A 61 -9.13 14.10 -3.14
C ASP A 61 -8.47 13.49 -4.40
N VAL A 62 -7.59 12.49 -4.25
CA VAL A 62 -7.02 11.74 -5.39
C VAL A 62 -8.09 10.93 -6.12
N LEU A 63 -9.01 10.28 -5.38
CA LEU A 63 -10.13 9.54 -5.97
C LEU A 63 -11.10 10.47 -6.71
N ASP A 64 -11.30 11.68 -6.20
CA ASP A 64 -12.14 12.72 -6.81
C ASP A 64 -11.44 13.48 -7.94
N GLY A 65 -10.14 13.24 -8.17
CA GLY A 65 -9.34 13.89 -9.21
C GLY A 65 -8.92 15.33 -8.88
N CYS A 66 -9.01 15.72 -7.62
CA CYS A 66 -8.62 17.03 -7.09
C CYS A 66 -7.20 17.07 -6.53
N ALA A 67 -6.62 15.93 -6.19
CA ALA A 67 -5.23 15.79 -5.71
C ALA A 67 -4.44 14.79 -6.57
N ARG A 68 -3.13 14.75 -6.36
CA ARG A 68 -2.21 13.87 -7.09
C ARG A 68 -1.22 13.18 -6.16
N VAL A 69 -0.72 12.04 -6.59
CA VAL A 69 0.46 11.41 -5.99
C VAL A 69 1.65 11.71 -6.87
N VAL A 70 2.67 12.39 -6.33
CA VAL A 70 3.83 12.85 -7.08
C VAL A 70 5.09 12.28 -6.43
N ASP A 71 6.03 11.81 -7.24
CA ASP A 71 7.34 11.39 -6.73
C ASP A 71 8.27 12.58 -6.46
N ARG A 72 9.39 12.34 -5.77
CA ARG A 72 10.38 13.40 -5.48
C ARG A 72 11.07 13.99 -6.70
N GLU A 73 10.95 13.37 -7.87
CA GLU A 73 11.47 13.89 -9.13
C GLU A 73 10.44 14.75 -9.88
N GLY A 74 9.20 14.83 -9.37
CA GLY A 74 8.11 15.59 -9.95
C GLY A 74 7.25 14.81 -10.94
N ASN A 75 7.44 13.49 -11.05
CA ASN A 75 6.62 12.65 -11.92
C ASN A 75 5.25 12.37 -11.29
N ASP A 76 4.20 12.40 -12.10
CA ASP A 76 2.84 12.06 -11.67
C ASP A 76 2.66 10.54 -11.60
N MET A 77 2.50 10.03 -10.38
CA MET A 77 2.37 8.62 -10.06
C MET A 77 0.92 8.22 -9.73
N THR A 78 -0.03 9.14 -9.89
CA THR A 78 -1.43 8.98 -9.46
C THR A 78 -2.08 7.73 -10.04
N GLN A 79 -1.86 7.45 -11.33
CA GLN A 79 -2.45 6.28 -11.99
C GLN A 79 -1.92 4.95 -11.46
N ALA A 80 -0.66 4.89 -11.03
CA ALA A 80 -0.10 3.69 -10.44
C ALA A 80 -0.72 3.44 -9.05
N PHE A 81 -0.86 4.49 -8.24
CA PHE A 81 -1.48 4.42 -6.92
C PHE A 81 -2.96 4.05 -6.99
N LEU A 82 -3.74 4.66 -7.89
CA LEU A 82 -5.15 4.31 -8.10
C LEU A 82 -5.31 2.84 -8.51
N ARG A 83 -4.50 2.37 -9.48
CA ARG A 83 -4.49 0.97 -9.90
C ARG A 83 -4.20 0.03 -8.73
N GLY A 84 -3.18 0.36 -7.95
CA GLY A 84 -2.79 -0.38 -6.76
C GLY A 84 -3.89 -0.47 -5.72
N ALA A 85 -4.56 0.65 -5.43
CA ALA A 85 -5.66 0.72 -4.48
C ALA A 85 -6.86 -0.13 -4.94
N PHE A 86 -7.25 -0.04 -6.22
CA PHE A 86 -8.36 -0.84 -6.75
C PHE A 86 -8.03 -2.33 -6.80
N GLU A 87 -6.80 -2.71 -7.12
CA GLU A 87 -6.37 -4.10 -7.10
C GLU A 87 -6.34 -4.68 -5.68
N ALA A 88 -5.82 -3.93 -4.71
CA ALA A 88 -5.89 -4.31 -3.31
C ALA A 88 -7.35 -4.49 -2.84
N LEU A 89 -8.24 -3.56 -3.22
CA LEU A 89 -9.67 -3.66 -2.92
C LEU A 89 -10.32 -4.90 -3.56
N ARG A 90 -9.97 -5.22 -4.80
CA ARG A 90 -10.43 -6.43 -5.50
C ARG A 90 -10.06 -7.68 -4.71
N MET A 91 -8.78 -7.82 -4.35
CA MET A 91 -8.28 -8.96 -3.58
C MET A 91 -8.95 -9.06 -2.20
N ILE A 92 -9.17 -7.93 -1.52
CA ILE A 92 -9.87 -7.86 -0.22
C ILE A 92 -11.31 -8.38 -0.36
N ARG A 93 -12.03 -7.92 -1.39
CA ARG A 93 -13.43 -8.32 -1.66
C ARG A 93 -13.54 -9.79 -2.01
N GLU A 94 -12.69 -10.31 -2.89
CA GLU A 94 -12.68 -11.72 -3.30
C GLU A 94 -12.45 -12.67 -2.12
N ASN A 95 -11.69 -12.23 -1.11
CA ASN A 95 -11.42 -12.99 0.11
C ASN A 95 -12.39 -12.67 1.26
N ASN A 96 -13.45 -11.88 1.02
CA ASN A 96 -14.43 -11.45 2.02
C ASN A 96 -13.80 -10.84 3.29
N ILE A 97 -12.67 -10.13 3.15
CA ILE A 97 -11.92 -9.57 4.27
C ILE A 97 -12.62 -8.31 4.81
N GLN A 98 -12.86 -8.27 6.12
CA GLN A 98 -13.54 -7.15 6.80
C GLN A 98 -12.58 -6.22 7.56
N PHE A 99 -11.35 -6.66 7.82
CA PHE A 99 -10.37 -5.92 8.62
C PHE A 99 -9.02 -5.87 7.92
N CYS A 100 -8.41 -4.69 7.93
CA CYS A 100 -7.09 -4.44 7.35
C CYS A 100 -6.17 -3.73 8.35
N TYR A 101 -4.88 -4.09 8.34
CA TYR A 101 -3.82 -3.35 9.04
C TYR A 101 -2.91 -2.65 8.05
N LEU A 102 -3.00 -1.32 7.94
CA LEU A 102 -2.25 -0.54 6.96
C LEU A 102 -1.08 0.20 7.61
N LYS A 103 -0.03 0.44 6.82
CA LYS A 103 1.16 1.18 7.25
C LYS A 103 0.85 2.68 7.30
N ASP A 104 0.94 3.25 8.50
CA ASP A 104 0.83 4.70 8.70
C ASP A 104 1.88 5.50 7.90
N LYS A 105 1.50 6.70 7.46
CA LYS A 105 2.29 7.66 6.64
C LYS A 105 2.75 7.11 5.29
N SER A 106 2.05 6.10 4.79
CA SER A 106 2.11 5.66 3.40
C SER A 106 1.21 6.57 2.55
N PRO A 107 1.65 7.00 1.35
CA PRO A 107 0.76 7.66 0.38
C PRO A 107 -0.27 6.70 -0.25
N SER A 108 -0.10 5.38 -0.07
CA SER A 108 -1.04 4.31 -0.45
C SER A 108 -1.94 3.88 0.69
#